data_AF-A0A849BVV4-F1
#
_entry.id   AF-A0A849BVV4-F1
#
_cell.length_a   1.000
_cell.length_b   1.000
_cell.length_c   1.000
_cell.angle_alpha   90.00
_cell.angle_beta   90.00
_cell.angle_gamma   90.00
#
_symmetry.space_group_name_H-M   'P 1'
#
loop_
_entity.id
_entity.type
_entity.pdbx_description
1 polymer ?
#
loop_
_entity_poly.entity_id
_entity_poly.type
_entity_poly.pdbx_seq_one_letter_code
_entity_poly.pdbx_strand_id
1 'polypeptide(L)'
;MNQPINLSRLGFADSSREHGYSRETATAFVIDKVESTGAATRYDFDVERIVTTAHAMVNDWDLHLIHPEAFWRIASSFIRQ
;
A
#
# COMPACT_ATOMS: atom_id res chain seq x y z
N MET A 1 30.11 8.80 39.22
CA MET A 1 30.81 8.35 37.99
C MET A 1 30.23 7.01 37.59
N ASN A 2 29.53 6.92 36.46
CA ASN A 2 29.61 5.86 35.45
C ASN A 2 28.49 6.07 34.42
N GLN A 3 28.95 6.25 33.19
CA GLN A 3 28.36 6.92 32.02
C GLN A 3 27.25 6.08 31.33
N PRO A 4 26.48 6.67 30.39
CA PRO A 4 25.20 6.13 29.88
C PRO A 4 25.36 5.00 28.86
N ILE A 5 24.36 4.12 28.81
CA ILE A 5 24.28 3.01 27.86
C ILE A 5 24.08 3.56 26.43
N ASN A 6 24.92 3.08 25.51
CA ASN A 6 25.07 3.56 24.14
C ASN A 6 23.92 3.08 23.23
N LEU A 7 23.13 4.03 22.73
CA LEU A 7 22.02 3.86 21.79
C LEU A 7 22.52 3.75 20.34
N SER A 8 23.19 2.64 19.95
CA SER A 8 23.79 2.56 18.59
C SER A 8 23.94 1.14 18.01
N ARG A 9 22.93 0.26 18.10
CA ARG A 9 22.93 -0.96 17.26
C ARG A 9 21.55 -1.30 16.73
N LEU A 10 21.15 -0.52 15.72
CA LEU A 10 20.51 -0.94 14.49
C LEU A 10 20.18 -2.46 14.42
N GLY A 11 19.05 -2.83 14.99
CA GLY A 11 18.19 -3.83 14.37
C GLY A 11 17.04 -3.04 13.80
N PHE A 12 16.91 -3.02 12.47
CA PHE A 12 15.66 -2.65 11.82
C PHE A 12 14.62 -3.66 12.28
N ALA A 13 14.07 -3.47 13.48
CA ALA A 13 12.76 -3.97 13.81
C ALA A 13 11.82 -3.12 12.94
N ASP A 14 11.69 -3.59 11.70
CA ASP A 14 10.62 -3.33 10.75
C ASP A 14 9.45 -2.82 11.55
N SER A 15 9.22 -1.51 11.44
CA SER A 15 8.19 -0.79 12.17
C SER A 15 6.97 -1.66 12.08
N SER A 16 6.58 -2.28 13.20
CA SER A 16 5.46 -3.18 13.25
C SER A 16 4.36 -2.45 12.51
N ARG A 17 4.07 -3.00 11.35
CA ARG A 17 3.00 -2.62 10.46
C ARG A 17 1.70 -3.03 11.12
N GLU A 18 1.52 -2.53 12.33
CA GLU A 18 0.27 -2.15 12.99
C GLU A 18 -0.28 -0.93 12.22
N HIS A 19 -0.15 -0.94 10.88
CA HIS A 19 -0.84 -0.04 10.00
C HIS A 19 -2.29 -0.48 10.13
N GLY A 20 -3.07 0.23 10.94
CA GLY A 20 -4.52 0.06 10.91
C GLY A 20 -4.94 0.18 9.45
N TYR A 21 -5.32 -0.96 8.86
CA TYR A 21 -5.65 -1.03 7.45
C TYR A 21 -6.78 -0.05 7.22
N SER A 22 -6.43 1.07 6.60
CA SER A 22 -7.29 2.21 6.36
C SER A 22 -7.13 2.60 4.90
N ARG A 23 -8.13 3.30 4.37
CA ARG A 23 -8.12 3.84 3.00
C ARG A 23 -6.80 4.51 2.62
N GLU A 24 -6.15 5.19 3.56
CA GLU A 24 -4.90 5.92 3.35
C GLU A 24 -3.73 4.97 3.08
N THR A 25 -3.56 3.93 3.90
CA THR A 25 -2.56 2.87 3.69
C THR A 25 -2.82 2.09 2.41
N ALA A 26 -4.09 1.75 2.15
CA ALA A 26 -4.50 1.08 0.91
C ALA A 26 -4.16 1.94 -0.32
N THR A 27 -4.43 3.25 -0.25
CA THR A 27 -4.09 4.22 -1.31
C THR A 27 -2.58 4.31 -1.53
N ALA A 28 -1.80 4.45 -0.46
CA ALA A 28 -0.35 4.48 -0.53
C ALA A 28 0.22 3.19 -1.16
N PHE A 29 -0.35 2.03 -0.84
CA PHE A 29 0.03 0.75 -1.44
C PHE A 29 -0.25 0.70 -2.95
N VAL A 30 -1.42 1.17 -3.39
CA VAL A 30 -1.74 1.23 -4.83
C VAL A 30 -0.78 2.17 -5.56
N ILE A 31 -0.50 3.34 -4.99
CA ILE A 31 0.44 4.31 -5.55
C ILE A 31 1.84 3.70 -5.67
N ASP A 32 2.35 3.09 -4.61
CA ASP A 32 3.65 2.40 -4.62
C ASP A 32 3.70 1.31 -5.70
N LYS A 33 2.66 0.50 -5.85
CA LYS A 33 2.58 -0.54 -6.90
C LYS A 33 2.62 0.02 -8.31
N VAL A 34 1.84 1.07 -8.60
CA VAL A 34 1.79 1.65 -9.95
C VAL A 34 3.08 2.41 -10.28
N GLU A 35 3.62 3.16 -9.32
CA GLU A 35 4.89 3.88 -9.50
C GLU A 35 6.08 2.93 -9.59
N SER A 36 6.07 1.81 -8.85
CA SER A 36 7.08 0.74 -8.94
C SER A 36 7.01 -0.03 -10.26
N THR A 37 5.82 -0.15 -10.86
CA THR A 37 5.66 -0.73 -12.21
C THR A 37 6.15 0.22 -13.30
N GLY A 38 6.12 1.54 -13.04
CA GLY A 38 6.64 2.58 -13.94
C GLY A 38 5.84 2.76 -15.24
N ALA A 39 4.72 2.04 -15.40
CA ALA A 39 3.90 2.10 -16.61
C ALA A 39 2.93 3.29 -16.62
N ALA A 40 2.58 3.81 -15.45
CA ALA A 40 1.63 4.90 -15.29
C ALA A 40 1.72 5.52 -13.88
N THR A 41 1.17 6.73 -13.72
CA THR A 41 1.22 7.48 -12.45
C THR A 41 -0.12 7.43 -11.72
N ARG A 42 -0.15 7.80 -10.44
CA ARG A 42 -1.41 7.95 -9.65
C ARG A 42 -2.49 8.85 -10.30
N TYR A 43 -2.14 9.64 -11.30
CA TYR A 43 -3.07 10.48 -12.04
C TYR A 43 -3.71 9.78 -13.24
N ASP A 44 -3.05 8.73 -13.73
CA ASP A 44 -3.53 7.89 -14.83
C ASP A 44 -4.57 6.88 -14.35
N PHE A 45 -4.54 6.53 -13.07
CA PHE A 45 -5.49 5.62 -12.44
C PHE A 45 -6.43 6.36 -11.49
N ASP A 46 -7.71 5.99 -11.48
CA ASP A 46 -8.64 6.39 -10.42
C ASP A 46 -8.36 5.57 -9.14
N VAL A 47 -7.28 5.92 -8.43
CA VAL A 47 -6.79 5.21 -7.23
C VAL A 47 -7.88 5.08 -6.17
N GLU A 48 -8.69 6.13 -5.95
CA GLU A 48 -9.79 6.09 -4.98
C GLU A 48 -10.87 5.05 -5.36
N ARG A 49 -11.15 4.88 -6.65
CA ARG A 49 -12.10 3.86 -7.15
C ARG A 49 -11.52 2.46 -7.03
N ILE A 50 -10.24 2.29 -7.30
CA ILE A 50 -9.54 1.01 -7.14
C ILE A 50 -9.59 0.60 -5.66
N VAL A 51 -9.20 1.49 -4.75
CA VAL A 51 -9.17 1.25 -3.30
C VAL A 51 -10.58 0.94 -2.76
N THR A 52 -11.60 1.68 -3.20
CA THR A 52 -12.99 1.43 -2.81
C THR A 52 -13.53 0.09 -3.33
N THR A 53 -13.23 -0.25 -4.59
CA THR A 53 -13.66 -1.51 -5.21
C THR A 53 -12.96 -2.70 -4.56
N ALA A 54 -11.65 -2.57 -4.33
CA ALA A 54 -10.85 -3.57 -3.66
C ALA A 54 -11.36 -3.82 -2.23
N HIS A 55 -11.62 -2.76 -1.45
CA HIS A 55 -12.24 -2.86 -0.14
C HIS A 55 -13.61 -3.56 -0.19
N ALA A 56 -14.45 -3.25 -1.18
CA ALA A 56 -15.74 -3.92 -1.34
C ALA A 56 -15.61 -5.43 -1.65
N MET A 57 -14.50 -5.87 -2.25
CA MET A 57 -14.26 -7.27 -2.57
C MET A 57 -13.74 -8.08 -1.38
N VAL A 58 -12.80 -7.54 -0.61
CA VAL A 58 -12.24 -8.24 0.57
C VAL A 58 -12.97 -7.91 1.87
N ASN A 59 -13.90 -6.94 1.83
CA ASN A 59 -14.59 -6.39 2.99
C ASN A 59 -13.60 -5.90 4.08
N ASP A 60 -12.41 -5.50 3.66
CA ASP A 60 -11.32 -5.09 4.53
C ASP A 60 -10.39 -4.12 3.78
N TRP A 61 -9.48 -3.48 4.48
CA TRP A 61 -8.50 -2.57 3.88
C TRP A 61 -7.14 -3.25 3.65
N ASP A 62 -7.02 -4.53 4.01
CA ASP A 62 -5.87 -5.36 3.62
C ASP A 62 -5.96 -5.75 2.14
N LEU A 63 -5.29 -4.95 1.30
CA LEU A 63 -5.14 -5.22 -0.13
C LEU A 63 -4.16 -6.37 -0.42
N HIS A 64 -3.40 -6.81 0.58
CA HIS A 64 -2.47 -7.93 0.48
C HIS A 64 -3.20 -9.27 0.35
N LEU A 65 -4.43 -9.37 0.85
CA LEU A 65 -5.34 -10.50 0.66
C LEU A 65 -5.82 -10.63 -0.80
N ILE A 66 -5.76 -9.56 -1.60
CA ILE A 66 -6.15 -9.60 -3.02
C ILE A 66 -5.02 -10.21 -3.85
N HIS A 67 -5.38 -11.16 -4.71
CA HIS A 67 -4.44 -11.72 -5.67
C HIS A 67 -3.90 -10.60 -6.58
N PRO A 68 -2.58 -10.50 -6.81
CA PRO A 68 -1.99 -9.42 -7.59
C PRO A 68 -2.57 -9.32 -9.00
N GLU A 69 -2.93 -10.45 -9.62
CA GLU A 69 -3.61 -10.49 -10.92
C GLU A 69 -5.02 -9.87 -10.87
N ALA A 70 -5.78 -10.16 -9.81
CA ALA A 70 -7.10 -9.58 -9.61
C ALA A 70 -7.00 -8.08 -9.35
N PHE A 71 -6.04 -7.65 -8.53
CA PHE A 71 -5.72 -6.25 -8.31
C PHE A 71 -5.41 -5.52 -9.63
N TRP A 72 -4.50 -6.05 -10.44
CA TRP A 72 -4.14 -5.45 -11.72
C TRP A 72 -5.30 -5.42 -12.71
N ARG A 73 -6.17 -6.44 -12.70
CA ARG A 73 -7.40 -6.45 -13.51
C ARG A 73 -8.37 -5.35 -13.10
N ILE A 74 -8.50 -5.08 -11.81
CA ILE A 74 -9.32 -3.97 -11.29
C ILE A 74 -8.65 -2.64 -11.65
N ALA A 75 -7.36 -2.50 -11.36
CA ALA A 75 -6.60 -1.28 -11.65
C ALA A 75 -6.63 -0.89 -13.13
N SER A 76 -6.42 -1.86 -14.03
CA SER A 76 -6.50 -1.66 -15.48
C SER A 76 -7.90 -1.28 -15.95
N SER A 77 -8.96 -1.76 -15.27
CA SER A 77 -10.34 -1.35 -15.57
C SER A 77 -10.65 0.09 -15.15
N PHE A 78 -9.81 0.72 -14.32
CA PHE A 78 -9.96 2.10 -13.83
C PHE A 78 -8.83 3.02 -14.32
N ILE A 79 -8.25 2.71 -15.48
CA ILE A 79 -7.36 3.62 -16.22
C ILE A 79 -8.19 4.75 -16.82
N ARG A 80 -7.78 5.98 -16.56
CA ARG A 80 -8.37 7.19 -17.09
C ARG A 80 -7.71 7.48 -18.44
N GLN A 81 -8.40 7.14 -19.52
CA GLN A 81 -7.94 7.37 -20.90
C GLN A 81 -7.74 8.86 -21.23
#